data_AF-A0A2M7CKA8-F1
#
_entry.id   AF-A0A2M7CKA8-F1
#
_cell.length_a   1.000
_cell.length_b   1.000
_cell.length_c   1.000
_cell.angle_alpha   90.00
_cell.angle_beta   90.00
_cell.angle_gamma   90.00
#
_symmetry.space_group_name_H-M   'P 1'
#
loop_
_entity.id
_entity.type
_entity.pdbx_description
1 polymer ?
#
loop_
_entity_poly.entity_id
_entity_poly.type
_entity_poly.pdbx_seq_one_letter_code
_entity_poly.pdbx_strand_id
1 'polypeptide(L)'
;MWMLVSGALLPNRGAMFPALKSTGLSDAATRRDWVAFRKGVWQMPVILALWREHVKALPGWQERRYEGYLPVTVDITAYWRPALKNCPSKHYHPAAKRALPAVIFGISGEVGELNGQRIALPRAFERVHPKDTSEKRLWQ
;
A
#
# COMPACT_ATOMS: atom_id res chain seq x y z
N MET A 1 7.18 1.02 -7.24
CA MET A 1 6.58 2.03 -6.33
C MET A 1 5.69 3.01 -7.09
N TRP A 2 6.15 3.63 -8.17
CA TRP A 2 5.38 4.63 -8.93
C TRP A 2 3.94 4.22 -9.28
N MET A 3 3.71 3.01 -9.83
CA MET A 3 2.36 2.47 -10.10
C MET A 3 1.41 2.50 -8.89
N LEU A 4 1.93 2.29 -7.68
CA LEU A 4 1.13 2.31 -6.44
C LEU A 4 0.78 3.74 -6.05
N VAL A 5 1.78 4.64 -6.02
CA VAL A 5 1.60 6.03 -5.56
C VAL A 5 0.87 6.92 -6.55
N SER A 6 0.93 6.61 -7.86
CA SER A 6 0.18 7.32 -8.89
C SER A 6 -1.30 6.92 -8.96
N GLY A 7 -1.70 5.90 -8.18
CA GLY A 7 -3.06 5.36 -8.24
C GLY A 7 -3.37 4.58 -9.52
N ALA A 8 -2.36 4.23 -10.33
CA ALA A 8 -2.56 3.54 -11.61
C ALA A 8 -3.31 2.20 -11.51
N LEU A 9 -3.32 1.57 -10.34
CA LEU A 9 -4.13 0.38 -10.09
C LEU A 9 -5.65 0.65 -10.08
N LEU A 10 -6.10 1.84 -9.70
CA LEU A 10 -7.52 2.20 -9.63
C LEU A 10 -8.24 2.08 -10.99
N PRO A 11 -7.82 2.80 -12.05
CA PRO A 11 -8.46 2.69 -13.37
C PRO A 11 -8.29 1.29 -13.98
N ASN A 12 -7.24 0.57 -13.57
CA ASN A 12 -6.93 -0.78 -14.05
C ASN A 12 -7.52 -1.89 -13.16
N ARG A 13 -8.42 -1.57 -12.23
CA ARG A 13 -9.10 -2.54 -11.34
C ARG A 13 -8.14 -3.49 -10.61
N GLY A 14 -6.96 -2.99 -10.23
CA GLY A 14 -5.92 -3.75 -9.56
C GLY A 14 -5.09 -4.67 -10.47
N ALA A 15 -5.31 -4.66 -11.78
CA ALA A 15 -4.51 -5.45 -12.71
C ALA A 15 -3.11 -4.83 -12.90
N MET A 16 -2.07 -5.57 -12.50
CA MET A 16 -0.71 -5.05 -12.44
C MET A 16 -0.09 -4.75 -13.81
N PHE A 17 -0.22 -5.65 -14.78
CA PHE A 17 0.34 -5.44 -16.13
C PHE A 17 -0.18 -4.17 -16.81
N PRO A 18 -1.51 -3.97 -16.94
CA PRO A 18 -2.02 -2.75 -17.57
C PRO A 18 -1.74 -1.51 -16.72
N ALA A 19 -1.71 -1.61 -15.39
CA ALA A 19 -1.30 -0.50 -14.52
C ALA A 19 0.17 -0.10 -14.74
N LEU A 20 1.10 -1.06 -14.82
CA LEU A 20 2.51 -0.78 -15.13
C LEU A 20 2.64 -0.13 -16.51
N LYS A 21 1.98 -0.66 -17.54
CA LYS A 21 1.99 -0.06 -18.89
C LYS A 21 1.44 1.36 -18.88
N SER A 22 0.36 1.63 -18.13
CA SER A 22 -0.24 2.97 -18.03
C SER A 22 0.70 4.01 -17.41
N THR A 23 1.74 3.59 -16.69
CA THR A 23 2.80 4.49 -16.21
C THR A 23 3.87 4.83 -17.25
N GLY A 24 3.71 4.41 -18.51
CA GLY A 24 4.64 4.68 -19.61
C GLY A 24 5.77 3.65 -19.74
N LEU A 25 5.69 2.50 -19.05
CA LEU A 25 6.68 1.45 -19.16
C LEU A 25 6.56 0.67 -20.47
N SER A 26 7.70 0.37 -21.09
CA SER A 26 7.74 -0.55 -22.22
C SER A 26 7.31 -1.97 -21.82
N ASP A 27 6.98 -2.80 -22.81
CA ASP A 27 6.61 -4.20 -22.57
C ASP A 27 7.73 -5.00 -21.89
N ALA A 28 8.98 -4.73 -22.26
CA ALA A 28 10.15 -5.34 -21.63
C ALA A 28 10.30 -4.88 -20.17
N ALA A 29 10.13 -3.59 -19.88
CA ALA A 29 10.18 -3.06 -18.52
C ALA A 29 9.04 -3.62 -17.65
N THR A 30 7.81 -3.65 -18.19
CA THR A 30 6.64 -4.22 -17.51
C THR A 30 6.86 -5.68 -17.11
N ARG A 31 7.44 -6.51 -17.99
CA ARG A 31 7.77 -7.91 -17.69
C ARG A 31 8.85 -8.03 -16.62
N ARG A 32 9.89 -7.19 -16.66
CA ARG A 32 10.92 -7.15 -15.62
C ARG A 32 10.35 -6.78 -14.26
N ASP A 33 9.50 -5.76 -14.21
CA ASP A 33 8.85 -5.32 -12.98
C ASP A 33 7.92 -6.39 -12.42
N TRP A 34 7.14 -7.07 -13.26
CA TRP A 34 6.34 -8.21 -12.86
C TRP A 34 7.18 -9.33 -12.22
N VAL A 35 8.33 -9.66 -12.83
CA VAL A 35 9.25 -10.66 -12.27
C VAL A 35 9.79 -10.20 -10.92
N ALA A 36 10.15 -8.91 -10.79
CA ALA A 36 10.58 -8.35 -9.51
C ALA A 36 9.47 -8.45 -8.46
N PHE A 37 8.20 -8.19 -8.78
CA PHE A 37 7.11 -8.37 -7.81
C PHE A 37 6.99 -9.81 -7.32
N ARG A 38 7.18 -10.79 -8.22
CA ARG A 38 7.04 -12.21 -7.88
C ARG A 38 8.27 -12.79 -7.16
N LYS A 39 9.47 -12.40 -7.58
CA LYS A 39 10.74 -13.03 -7.17
C LYS A 39 11.69 -12.11 -6.40
N GLY A 40 11.39 -10.82 -6.35
CA GLY A 40 12.22 -9.83 -5.68
C GLY A 40 12.22 -10.03 -4.17
N VAL A 41 13.36 -9.75 -3.56
CA VAL A 41 13.49 -9.62 -2.10
C VAL A 41 13.30 -8.15 -1.78
N TRP A 42 12.17 -7.83 -1.17
CA TRP A 42 11.77 -6.45 -0.92
C TRP A 42 11.97 -6.10 0.55
N GLN A 43 12.81 -5.09 0.81
CA GLN A 43 12.90 -4.48 2.14
C GLN A 43 11.96 -3.28 2.20
N MET A 44 10.66 -3.53 2.44
CA MET A 44 9.66 -2.46 2.52
C MET A 44 10.05 -1.30 3.44
N PRO A 45 10.59 -1.53 4.65
CA PRO A 45 11.02 -0.43 5.52
C PRO A 45 12.04 0.50 4.85
N VAL A 46 13.00 -0.05 4.10
CA VAL A 46 14.03 0.72 3.39
C VAL A 46 13.41 1.53 2.26
N ILE A 47 12.56 0.90 1.45
CA ILE A 47 11.92 1.58 0.32
C ILE A 47 10.99 2.70 0.80
N LEU A 48 10.28 2.48 1.90
CA LEU A 48 9.46 3.50 2.55
C LEU A 48 10.31 4.66 3.09
N ALA A 49 11.43 4.37 3.76
CA ALA A 49 12.34 5.41 4.26
C ALA A 49 12.87 6.29 3.12
N LEU A 50 13.41 5.67 2.05
CA LEU A 50 13.93 6.39 0.89
C LEU A 50 12.85 7.22 0.18
N TRP A 51 11.65 6.67 0.01
CA TRP A 51 10.53 7.40 -0.58
C TRP A 51 10.13 8.60 0.27
N ARG A 52 10.07 8.43 1.59
CA ARG A 52 9.74 9.51 2.53
C ARG A 52 10.76 10.63 2.47
N GLU A 53 12.04 10.30 2.53
CA GLU A 53 13.13 11.27 2.41
C GLU A 53 13.04 12.04 1.09
N HIS A 54 12.81 11.32 -0.01
CA HIS A 54 12.65 11.95 -1.32
C HIS A 54 11.49 12.95 -1.33
N VAL A 55 10.29 12.56 -0.90
CA VAL A 55 9.11 13.44 -0.90
C VAL A 55 9.29 14.64 0.03
N LYS A 56 9.86 14.43 1.23
CA LYS A 56 10.12 15.53 2.19
C LYS A 56 11.16 16.52 1.69
N ALA A 57 12.07 16.09 0.80
CA ALA A 57 13.07 16.95 0.18
C ALA A 57 12.53 17.71 -1.06
N LEU A 58 11.33 17.40 -1.55
CA LEU A 58 10.76 18.12 -2.68
C LEU A 58 10.42 19.56 -2.30
N PRO A 59 10.73 20.55 -3.17
CA PRO A 59 10.29 21.92 -2.96
C PRO A 59 8.77 21.99 -2.82
N GLY A 60 8.30 22.71 -1.80
CA GLY A 60 6.88 22.90 -1.53
C GLY A 60 6.22 21.79 -0.71
N TRP A 61 6.96 20.78 -0.24
CA TRP A 61 6.44 19.87 0.78
C TRP A 61 6.13 20.62 2.08
N GLN A 62 4.92 20.45 2.59
CA GLN A 62 4.48 21.03 3.85
C GLN A 62 3.90 19.95 4.75
N GLU A 63 4.48 19.77 5.93
CA GLU A 63 3.90 18.90 6.95
C GLU A 63 2.60 19.52 7.48
N ARG A 64 1.52 18.73 7.55
CA ARG A 64 0.26 19.18 8.13
C ARG A 64 0.28 18.92 9.63
N ARG A 65 0.50 19.97 10.42
CA ARG A 65 0.48 19.91 11.89
C ARG A 65 -0.80 20.55 12.44
N TYR A 66 -1.32 19.98 13.51
CA TYR A 66 -2.47 20.49 14.26
C TYR A 66 -2.03 20.74 15.68
N GLU A 67 -2.01 22.00 16.11
CA GLU A 67 -1.55 22.39 17.46
C GLU A 67 -0.13 21.86 17.78
N GLY A 68 0.75 21.82 16.78
CA GLY A 68 2.11 21.28 16.90
C GLY A 68 2.22 19.77 16.71
N TYR A 69 1.12 19.03 16.83
CA TYR A 69 1.07 17.59 16.61
C TYR A 69 1.13 17.23 15.12
N LEU A 70 1.94 16.24 14.78
CA LEU A 70 1.98 15.63 13.44
C LEU A 70 1.06 14.39 13.46
N PRO A 71 -0.12 14.43 12.79
CA PRO A 71 -1.03 13.31 12.78
C PRO A 71 -0.43 12.15 12.00
N VAL A 72 -0.57 10.96 12.59
CA VAL A 72 -0.32 9.69 11.91
C VAL A 72 -1.67 9.05 11.61
N THR A 73 -2.00 8.94 10.33
CA THR A 73 -3.20 8.22 9.91
C THR A 73 -2.90 6.74 9.86
N VAL A 74 -3.89 5.95 10.23
CA VAL A 74 -3.83 4.49 10.20
C VAL A 74 -5.11 3.99 9.57
N ASP A 75 -5.00 3.07 8.63
CA ASP A 75 -6.15 2.42 7.99
C ASP A 75 -5.86 0.94 7.78
N ILE A 76 -6.93 0.15 7.74
CA ILE A 76 -6.89 -1.29 7.45
C ILE A 76 -7.84 -1.56 6.31
N THR A 77 -7.35 -2.20 5.26
CA THR A 77 -8.16 -2.63 4.14
C THR A 77 -8.09 -4.13 3.93
N ALA A 78 -9.18 -4.71 3.44
CA ALA A 78 -9.30 -6.11 3.13
C ALA A 78 -9.41 -6.31 1.62
N TYR A 79 -8.39 -6.95 1.03
CA TYR A 79 -8.44 -7.40 -0.35
C TYR A 79 -9.14 -8.74 -0.41
N TRP A 80 -10.42 -8.74 -0.76
CA TRP A 80 -11.24 -9.95 -0.87
C TRP A 80 -10.64 -10.94 -1.88
N ARG A 81 -10.50 -12.20 -1.47
CA ARG A 81 -9.93 -13.28 -2.26
C ARG A 81 -10.74 -14.57 -2.08
N PRO A 82 -12.05 -14.57 -2.37
CA PRO A 82 -12.92 -15.72 -2.10
C PRO A 82 -12.50 -17.01 -2.82
N ALA A 83 -11.84 -16.89 -3.98
CA ALA A 83 -11.36 -18.02 -4.77
C ALA A 83 -9.89 -18.41 -4.49
N LEU A 84 -9.18 -17.69 -3.61
CA LEU A 84 -7.78 -18.00 -3.30
C LEU A 84 -7.70 -19.19 -2.36
N LYS A 85 -7.21 -20.32 -2.87
CA LYS A 85 -6.92 -21.50 -2.07
C LYS A 85 -5.89 -21.18 -0.99
N ASN A 86 -6.10 -21.71 0.22
CA ASN A 86 -5.23 -21.48 1.39
C ASN A 86 -4.99 -19.98 1.68
N CYS A 87 -6.02 -19.14 1.51
CA CYS A 87 -5.93 -17.72 1.87
C CYS A 87 -5.58 -17.61 3.36
N PRO A 88 -4.50 -16.90 3.73
CA PRO A 88 -3.99 -16.92 5.09
C PRO A 88 -4.95 -16.25 6.09
N SER A 89 -5.73 -15.26 5.66
CA SER A 89 -6.59 -14.46 6.54
C SER A 89 -8.03 -14.37 6.04
N LYS A 90 -8.90 -13.93 6.94
CA LYS A 90 -10.31 -13.63 6.66
C LYS A 90 -10.68 -12.32 7.33
N HIS A 91 -11.50 -11.51 6.66
CA HIS A 91 -12.00 -10.24 7.19
C HIS A 91 -13.53 -10.24 7.20
N TYR A 92 -14.16 -9.51 8.12
CA TYR A 92 -15.61 -9.44 8.18
C TYR A 92 -16.18 -8.69 6.98
N HIS A 93 -17.08 -9.33 6.23
CA HIS A 93 -17.75 -8.70 5.09
C HIS A 93 -19.18 -8.31 5.48
N PRO A 94 -19.52 -7.00 5.59
CA PRO A 94 -20.82 -6.55 6.09
C PRO A 94 -22.02 -7.16 5.35
N ALA A 95 -21.99 -7.18 4.01
CA ALA A 95 -23.09 -7.73 3.23
C ALA A 95 -23.26 -9.26 3.37
N ALA A 96 -22.18 -10.00 3.67
CA ALA A 96 -22.23 -11.44 3.84
C ALA A 96 -22.48 -11.85 5.29
N LYS A 97 -22.44 -10.89 6.23
CA LYS A 97 -22.59 -11.08 7.68
C LYS A 97 -21.68 -12.16 8.27
N ARG A 98 -20.51 -12.36 7.66
CA ARG A 98 -19.50 -13.34 8.09
C ARG A 98 -18.12 -12.95 7.62
N ALA A 99 -17.10 -13.58 8.20
CA ALA A 99 -15.74 -13.46 7.72
C ALA A 99 -15.55 -14.21 6.40
N LEU A 100 -14.99 -13.54 5.40
CA LEU A 100 -14.65 -14.12 4.08
C LEU A 100 -13.14 -14.11 3.86
N PRO A 101 -12.59 -15.03 3.05
CA PRO A 101 -11.18 -15.01 2.67
C PRO A 101 -10.77 -13.66 2.10
N ALA A 102 -9.75 -13.06 2.72
CA ALA A 102 -9.23 -11.76 2.36
C ALA A 102 -7.77 -11.62 2.78
N VAL A 103 -6.98 -10.91 1.99
CA VAL A 103 -5.65 -10.45 2.42
C VAL A 103 -5.84 -9.12 3.13
N ILE A 104 -5.58 -9.10 4.43
CA ILE A 104 -5.68 -7.90 5.25
C ILE A 104 -4.38 -7.12 5.16
N PHE A 105 -4.51 -5.82 4.98
CA PHE A 105 -3.39 -4.92 4.78
C PHE A 105 -3.58 -3.66 5.63
N GLY A 106 -2.62 -3.40 6.50
CA GLY A 106 -2.54 -2.18 7.28
C GLY A 106 -1.65 -1.15 6.59
N ILE A 107 -2.03 0.11 6.66
CA ILE A 107 -1.19 1.24 6.27
C ILE A 107 -1.16 2.27 7.40
N SER A 108 0.03 2.80 7.70
CA SER A 108 0.16 4.02 8.48
C SER A 108 0.91 5.09 7.69
N GLY A 109 0.63 6.37 7.93
CA GLY A 109 1.28 7.46 7.20
C GLY A 109 1.23 8.80 7.91
N GLU A 110 2.21 9.64 7.62
CA GLU A 110 2.17 11.06 7.99
C GLU A 110 1.37 11.84 6.95
N VAL A 111 0.64 12.85 7.38
CA VAL A 111 -0.12 13.71 6.45
C VAL A 111 0.68 14.97 6.15
N GLY A 112 0.81 15.28 4.87
CA GLY A 112 1.32 16.55 4.42
C GLY A 112 0.64 17.01 3.15
N GLU A 113 1.22 18.01 2.53
CA GLU A 113 0.74 18.62 1.32
C GLU A 113 1.90 18.89 0.36
N LEU A 114 1.62 18.70 -0.93
CA LEU A 114 2.51 19.09 -2.01
C LEU A 114 1.64 19.68 -3.12
N ASN A 115 1.95 20.89 -3.59
CA ASN A 115 1.22 21.58 -4.65
C ASN A 115 -0.30 21.68 -4.40
N GLY A 116 -0.72 21.94 -3.16
CA GLY A 116 -2.14 22.02 -2.80
C GLY A 116 -2.86 20.67 -2.66
N GLN A 117 -2.19 19.55 -2.95
CA GLN A 117 -2.74 18.22 -2.82
C GLN A 117 -2.32 17.59 -1.50
N ARG A 118 -3.31 17.17 -0.69
CA ARG A 118 -3.05 16.39 0.53
C ARG A 118 -2.54 15.00 0.17
N ILE A 119 -1.42 14.61 0.76
CA ILE A 119 -0.76 13.32 0.54
C ILE A 119 -0.57 12.63 1.88
N ALA A 120 -0.98 11.36 1.96
CA ALA A 120 -0.58 10.46 3.03
C ALA A 120 0.76 9.82 2.63
N LEU A 121 1.81 10.14 3.38
CA LEU A 121 3.15 9.65 3.14
C LEU A 121 3.37 8.37 3.97
N PRO A 122 3.40 7.17 3.35
CA PRO A 122 3.35 5.92 4.09
C PRO A 122 4.60 5.72 4.96
N ARG A 123 4.37 5.36 6.23
CA ARG A 123 5.40 5.01 7.22
C ARG A 123 5.58 3.52 7.35
N ALA A 124 4.49 2.77 7.31
CA ALA A 124 4.50 1.33 7.41
C ALA A 124 3.40 0.71 6.55
N PHE A 125 3.69 -0.48 6.05
CA PHE A 125 2.74 -1.37 5.41
C PHE A 125 2.77 -2.69 6.14
N GLU A 126 1.66 -3.03 6.76
CA GLU A 126 1.53 -4.21 7.58
C GLU A 126 0.69 -5.28 6.90
N ARG A 127 1.11 -6.53 7.09
CA ARG A 127 0.39 -7.71 6.62
C ARG A 127 0.20 -8.65 7.79
N VAL A 128 -0.85 -9.45 7.73
CA VAL A 128 -1.09 -10.49 8.72
C VAL A 128 0.14 -11.37 8.94
N HIS A 129 0.43 -11.65 10.20
CA HIS A 129 1.62 -12.40 10.56
C HIS A 129 1.49 -13.86 10.08
N PRO A 130 2.54 -14.49 9.51
CA PRO A 130 2.44 -15.85 8.98
C PRO A 130 2.04 -16.91 10.01
N LYS A 131 2.39 -16.68 11.29
CA LYS A 131 2.06 -17.57 12.42
C LYS A 131 0.79 -17.17 13.18
N ASP A 132 0.29 -15.95 12.95
CA ASP A 132 -0.97 -15.47 13.53
C ASP A 132 -1.65 -14.57 12.52
N THR A 133 -2.62 -15.14 11.84
CA THR A 133 -3.28 -14.50 10.70
C THR A 133 -4.43 -13.58 11.12
N SER A 134 -4.57 -13.31 12.42
CA SER A 134 -5.58 -12.39 12.96
C SER A 134 -5.13 -10.93 12.85
N GLU A 135 -6.11 -10.03 12.78
CA GLU A 135 -5.88 -8.57 12.78
C GLU A 135 -5.18 -8.06 14.05
N LYS A 136 -5.29 -8.79 15.15
CA LYS A 136 -4.74 -8.38 16.46
C LYS A 136 -3.22 -8.19 16.43
N ARG A 137 -2.53 -8.92 15.56
CA ARG A 137 -1.07 -8.82 15.41
C ARG A 137 -0.63 -8.01 14.20
N LEU A 138 -1.55 -7.28 13.55
CA LEU A 138 -1.22 -6.51 12.36
C LEU A 138 -0.20 -5.39 12.68
N TRP A 139 -0.21 -4.84 13.89
CA TRP A 139 0.63 -3.69 14.28
C TRP A 139 1.70 -4.04 15.33
N GLN A 140 2.00 -5.35 15.50
CA GLN A 140 2.99 -5.87 16.46
C GLN A 140 4.22 -6.37 15.72
#